data_AF-A0A0F9J238-F1
#
_entry.id   AF-A0A0F9J238-F1
#
_cell.length_a   1.000
_cell.length_b   1.000
_cell.length_c   1.000
_cell.angle_alpha   90.00
_cell.angle_beta   90.00
_cell.angle_gamma   90.00
#
_symmetry.space_group_name_H-M   'P 1'
#
loop_
_entity.id
_entity.type
_entity.pdbx_description
1 polymer ?
#
loop_
_entity_poly.entity_id
_entity_poly.type
_entity_poly.pdbx_seq_one_letter_code
_entity_poly.pdbx_strand_id
1 'polypeptide(L)'
;RQETAEKGLLDLLRSVHKQEEAGVEGTQIEVVERSRLNWIEDSGVAGFPTRWLLSCGEETLVLAKLEEKWGIRSHPKDRNAPGRLLSRDLTLDYAQGVAEDYVRAAGAWSLADPSAPWRMGPASERQLKVLRKMQVQHAPGVTKGQASDLLAKRFMKHR
;
A
#
# COMPACT_ATOMS: atom_id res chain seq x y z
N ARG A 1 -17.78 -17.28 -3.96
CA ARG A 1 -16.67 -18.26 -3.94
C ARG A 1 -15.31 -17.58 -3.70
N GLN A 2 -15.01 -16.41 -4.27
CA GLN A 2 -13.78 -15.62 -3.95
C GLN A 2 -13.71 -15.13 -2.49
N GLU A 3 -14.83 -14.69 -1.93
CA GLU A 3 -14.92 -14.13 -0.57
C GLU A 3 -14.52 -15.12 0.54
N THR A 4 -14.74 -16.42 0.33
CA THR A 4 -14.40 -17.49 1.28
C THR A 4 -12.89 -17.77 1.32
N ALA A 5 -12.23 -17.71 0.16
CA ALA A 5 -10.78 -17.89 0.05
C ALA A 5 -10.02 -16.70 0.62
N GLU A 6 -10.52 -15.49 0.38
CA GLU A 6 -9.97 -14.24 0.90
C GLU A 6 -10.11 -14.15 2.43
N LYS A 7 -11.28 -14.52 2.98
CA LYS A 7 -11.50 -14.57 4.43
C LYS A 7 -10.58 -15.59 5.11
N GLY A 8 -10.42 -16.77 4.52
CA GLY A 8 -9.50 -17.80 5.02
C GLY A 8 -8.03 -17.35 5.01
N LEU A 9 -7.61 -16.61 3.98
CA LEU A 9 -6.28 -16.00 3.91
C LEU A 9 -6.08 -14.94 5.02
N LEU A 10 -7.05 -14.07 5.24
CA LEU A 10 -6.96 -13.04 6.29
C LEU A 10 -6.93 -13.65 7.69
N ASP A 11 -7.68 -14.71 7.93
CA ASP A 11 -7.67 -15.43 9.20
C ASP A 11 -6.35 -16.18 9.41
N LEU A 12 -5.77 -16.74 8.34
CA LEU A 12 -4.43 -17.35 8.37
C LEU A 12 -3.34 -16.30 8.69
N LEU A 13 -3.33 -15.17 7.98
CA LEU A 13 -2.35 -14.09 8.20
C LEU A 13 -2.46 -13.55 9.62
N ARG A 14 -3.68 -13.34 10.13
CA ARG A 14 -3.91 -12.93 11.53
C ARG A 14 -3.44 -13.97 12.53
N SER A 15 -3.60 -15.26 12.24
CA SER A 15 -3.16 -16.34 13.12
C SER A 15 -1.64 -16.44 13.21
N VAL A 16 -0.92 -16.25 12.10
CA VAL A 16 0.54 -16.29 12.05
C VAL A 16 1.16 -15.15 12.86
N HIS A 17 0.56 -13.96 12.83
CA HIS A 17 1.13 -12.75 13.43
C HIS A 17 0.63 -12.49 14.88
N LYS A 18 -0.18 -13.38 15.47
CA LYS A 18 -0.76 -13.23 16.81
C LYS A 18 0.16 -13.67 17.96
N GLN A 19 1.41 -14.06 17.69
CA GLN A 19 2.25 -14.81 18.65
C GLN A 19 3.55 -14.13 19.11
N GLU A 20 3.93 -12.93 18.65
CA GLU A 20 5.13 -12.26 19.16
C GLU A 20 4.85 -10.82 19.59
N GLU A 21 4.27 -10.67 20.78
CA GLU A 21 4.33 -9.44 21.58
C GLU A 21 5.56 -9.50 22.49
N ALA A 22 6.75 -9.18 21.97
CA ALA A 22 7.90 -8.90 22.82
C ALA A 22 8.79 -7.86 22.14
N GLY A 23 8.94 -6.72 22.81
CA GLY A 23 9.40 -5.47 22.22
C GLY A 23 10.85 -5.47 21.75
N VAL A 24 11.07 -4.71 20.68
CA VAL A 24 12.33 -4.01 20.41
C VAL A 24 11.97 -2.63 19.87
N GLU A 25 12.06 -1.61 20.73
CA GLU A 25 12.12 -0.20 20.32
C GLU A 25 13.48 0.02 19.64
N GLY A 26 13.53 -0.16 18.33
CA GLY A 26 14.76 0.02 17.59
C GLY A 26 14.53 0.01 16.09
N THR A 27 14.71 1.18 15.47
CA THR A 27 14.88 1.39 14.02
C THR A 27 13.59 1.42 13.17
N GLN A 28 12.70 2.37 13.47
CA GLN A 28 11.40 2.56 12.80
C GLN A 28 11.42 3.10 11.35
N ILE A 29 12.58 3.33 10.72
CA ILE A 29 12.63 3.90 9.33
C ILE A 29 13.30 2.94 8.32
N GLU A 30 14.19 2.05 8.75
CA GLU A 30 14.93 1.18 7.83
C GLU A 30 14.12 -0.03 7.27
N VAL A 31 12.98 -0.38 7.87
CA VAL A 31 12.27 -1.63 7.51
C VAL A 31 11.52 -1.51 6.19
N VAL A 32 10.85 -0.37 5.94
CA VAL A 32 10.15 -0.11 4.67
C VAL A 32 11.15 0.14 3.54
N GLU A 33 12.25 0.82 3.84
CA GLU A 33 13.31 1.12 2.86
C GLU A 33 14.08 -0.12 2.39
N ARG A 34 14.14 -1.17 3.21
CA ARG A 34 14.74 -2.47 2.84
C ARG A 34 13.76 -3.39 2.08
N SER A 35 12.50 -3.00 1.94
CA SER A 35 11.52 -3.79 1.18
C SER A 35 11.91 -3.91 -0.28
N ARG A 36 11.62 -5.08 -0.86
CA ARG A 36 11.74 -5.29 -2.31
C ARG A 36 10.52 -4.77 -3.08
N LEU A 37 9.50 -4.26 -2.38
CA LEU A 37 8.27 -3.77 -2.99
C LEU A 37 8.24 -2.24 -3.04
N ASN A 38 7.48 -1.71 -4.00
CA ASN A 38 7.31 -0.30 -4.26
C ASN A 38 6.35 0.34 -3.25
N TRP A 39 6.82 0.49 -2.02
CA TRP A 39 6.17 1.30 -1.00
C TRP A 39 6.27 2.78 -1.36
N ILE A 40 5.13 3.46 -1.29
CA ILE A 40 4.99 4.86 -1.64
C ILE A 40 4.73 5.64 -0.35
N GLU A 41 5.68 6.49 0.03
CA GLU A 41 5.50 7.38 1.17
C GLU A 41 4.44 8.46 0.87
N ASP A 42 3.43 8.57 1.72
CA ASP A 42 2.44 9.64 1.75
C ASP A 42 2.50 10.35 3.10
N SER A 43 3.30 11.40 3.17
CA SER A 43 3.44 12.28 4.34
C SER A 43 2.18 13.06 4.70
N GLY A 44 1.09 12.91 3.92
CA GLY A 44 -0.23 13.42 4.28
C GLY A 44 -0.31 14.95 4.30
N VAL A 45 -1.00 15.48 5.31
CA VAL A 45 -1.16 16.90 5.62
C VAL A 45 -0.49 17.15 6.97
N ALA A 46 0.11 18.33 7.18
CA ALA A 46 0.75 18.69 8.44
C ALA A 46 -0.15 18.38 9.65
N GLY A 47 0.41 17.67 10.64
CA GLY A 47 -0.32 17.24 11.84
C GLY A 47 -0.87 15.81 11.81
N PHE A 48 -0.76 15.09 10.70
CA PHE A 48 -1.10 13.67 10.60
C PHE A 48 0.17 12.80 10.44
N PRO A 49 0.18 11.57 10.98
CA PRO A 49 1.31 10.66 10.81
C PRO A 49 1.50 10.27 9.34
N THR A 50 2.76 10.08 8.93
CA THR A 50 3.11 9.53 7.61
C THR A 50 2.43 8.17 7.41
N ARG A 51 1.97 7.95 6.18
CA ARG A 51 1.38 6.69 5.73
C ARG A 51 2.24 6.11 4.62
N TRP A 52 2.22 4.79 4.49
CA TRP A 52 2.87 4.08 3.40
C TRP A 52 1.83 3.35 2.57
N LEU A 53 1.90 3.52 1.26
CA LEU A 53 0.96 2.93 0.31
C LEU A 53 1.65 1.81 -0.47
N LEU A 54 0.99 0.68 -0.59
CA LEU A 54 1.43 -0.43 -1.44
C LEU A 54 0.32 -0.81 -2.41
N SER A 55 0.53 -0.54 -3.70
CA SER A 55 -0.46 -0.86 -4.73
C SER A 55 -0.37 -2.34 -5.12
N CYS A 56 -1.49 -3.05 -5.05
CA CYS A 56 -1.56 -4.49 -5.28
C CYS A 56 -2.62 -4.89 -6.33
N GLY A 57 -2.83 -4.02 -7.32
CA GLY A 57 -3.78 -4.26 -8.41
C GLY A 57 -5.06 -3.49 -8.18
N GLU A 58 -6.14 -4.19 -7.83
CA GLU A 58 -7.46 -3.57 -7.61
C GLU A 58 -7.60 -2.92 -6.24
N GLU A 59 -6.57 -3.00 -5.39
CA GLU A 59 -6.54 -2.36 -4.08
C GLU A 59 -5.20 -1.67 -3.82
N THR A 60 -5.23 -0.70 -2.91
CA THR A 60 -4.05 -0.10 -2.28
C THR A 60 -4.08 -0.45 -0.81
N LEU A 61 -3.00 -1.07 -0.33
CA LEU A 61 -2.78 -1.26 1.10
C LEU A 61 -2.24 0.04 1.69
N VAL A 62 -2.75 0.41 2.85
CA VAL A 62 -2.33 1.59 3.61
C VAL A 62 -1.82 1.12 4.96
N LEU A 63 -0.54 1.32 5.16
CA LEU A 63 0.15 1.13 6.43
C LEU A 63 0.24 2.50 7.13
N ALA A 64 -0.30 2.61 8.34
CA ALA A 64 -0.33 3.87 9.07
C ALA A 64 -0.18 3.64 10.58
N LYS A 65 0.44 4.61 11.26
CA LYS A 65 0.49 4.64 12.72
C LYS A 65 -0.89 5.03 13.27
N LEU A 66 -1.41 4.20 14.18
CA LEU A 66 -2.60 4.39 14.98
C LEU A 66 -2.12 4.57 16.43
N GLU A 67 -2.09 5.81 16.92
CA GLU A 67 -1.48 6.15 18.22
C GLU A 67 -0.02 5.67 18.30
N GLU A 68 0.25 4.64 19.11
CA GLU A 68 1.59 4.05 19.29
C GLU A 68 1.84 2.76 18.51
N LYS A 69 0.83 2.25 17.79
CA LYS A 69 0.92 0.99 17.05
C LYS A 69 0.68 1.20 15.55
N TRP A 70 0.92 0.17 14.76
CA TRP A 70 0.71 0.18 13.32
C TRP A 70 -0.51 -0.65 12.92
N GLY A 71 -1.19 -0.20 11.87
CA GLY A 71 -2.30 -0.92 11.27
C GLY A 71 -2.22 -0.92 9.74
N ILE A 72 -2.86 -1.92 9.14
CA ILE A 72 -2.93 -2.11 7.69
C ILE A 72 -4.40 -2.14 7.28
N ARG A 73 -4.74 -1.31 6.30
CA ARG A 73 -6.07 -1.30 5.67
C ARG A 73 -5.95 -1.54 4.18
N SER A 74 -6.84 -2.34 3.60
CA SER A 74 -7.02 -2.38 2.15
C SER A 74 -8.03 -1.32 1.73
N HIS A 75 -7.72 -0.63 0.63
CA HIS A 75 -8.60 0.31 -0.02
C HIS A 75 -8.80 -0.10 -1.47
N PRO A 76 -10.00 -0.60 -1.84
CA PRO A 76 -10.31 -0.91 -3.22
C PRO A 76 -10.17 0.30 -4.14
N LYS A 77 -9.91 0.07 -5.43
CA LYS A 77 -9.96 1.11 -6.46
C LYS A 77 -11.40 1.53 -6.76
N ASP A 78 -12.35 0.60 -6.62
CA ASP A 78 -13.77 0.94 -6.62
C ASP A 78 -14.08 1.84 -5.41
N ARG A 79 -14.56 3.04 -5.70
CA ARG A 79 -14.89 4.06 -4.69
C ARG A 79 -16.13 3.69 -3.88
N ASN A 80 -17.00 2.85 -4.43
CA ASN A 80 -18.21 2.40 -3.75
C ASN A 80 -17.94 1.19 -2.84
N ALA A 81 -16.81 0.50 -3.04
CA ALA A 81 -16.42 -0.60 -2.19
C ALA A 81 -15.78 -0.09 -0.89
N PRO A 82 -16.21 -0.62 0.28
CA PRO A 82 -15.65 -0.23 1.57
C PRO A 82 -14.21 -0.71 1.69
N GLY A 83 -13.37 0.12 2.32
CA GLY A 83 -12.04 -0.33 2.74
C GLY A 83 -12.13 -1.33 3.90
N ARG A 84 -11.12 -2.19 4.03
CA ARG A 84 -11.10 -3.28 5.01
C ARG A 84 -9.93 -3.13 5.97
N LEU A 85 -10.16 -3.31 7.27
CA LEU A 85 -9.06 -3.41 8.24
C LEU A 85 -8.50 -4.83 8.19
N LEU A 86 -7.23 -4.97 7.82
CA LEU A 86 -6.57 -6.27 7.74
C LEU A 86 -6.02 -6.68 9.12
N SER A 87 -5.26 -5.76 9.73
CA SER A 87 -4.71 -5.89 11.07
C SER A 87 -4.47 -4.52 11.73
N ARG A 88 -4.32 -4.50 13.05
CA ARG A 88 -4.04 -3.34 13.91
C ARG A 88 -3.21 -3.77 15.12
N ASP A 89 -2.75 -2.79 15.89
CA ASP A 89 -2.01 -3.00 17.13
C ASP A 89 -0.64 -3.70 16.95
N LEU A 90 -0.06 -3.61 15.74
CA LEU A 90 1.21 -4.26 15.37
C LEU A 90 2.43 -3.34 15.57
N THR A 91 3.62 -3.93 15.68
CA THR A 91 4.87 -3.22 15.39
C THR A 91 4.99 -2.99 13.87
N LEU A 92 5.87 -2.06 13.46
CA LEU A 92 6.02 -1.67 12.05
C LEU A 92 6.41 -2.84 11.15
N ASP A 93 7.38 -3.63 11.58
CA ASP A 93 7.91 -4.79 10.88
C ASP A 93 6.84 -5.87 10.66
N TYR A 94 6.08 -6.19 11.71
CA TYR A 94 4.93 -7.08 11.61
C TYR A 94 3.87 -6.55 10.66
N ALA A 95 3.57 -5.25 10.75
CA ALA A 95 2.59 -4.63 9.89
C ALA A 95 3.01 -4.65 8.41
N GLN A 96 4.29 -4.43 8.14
CA GLN A 96 4.87 -4.57 6.80
C GLN A 96 4.80 -6.02 6.31
N GLY A 97 5.20 -6.99 7.14
CA GLY A 97 5.14 -8.42 6.80
C GLY A 97 3.75 -8.86 6.36
N VAL A 98 2.70 -8.46 7.11
CA VAL A 98 1.30 -8.72 6.76
C VAL A 98 0.94 -8.15 5.38
N ALA A 99 1.38 -6.94 5.06
CA ALA A 99 1.09 -6.32 3.78
C ALA A 99 1.82 -7.00 2.61
N GLU A 100 3.09 -7.39 2.79
CA GLU A 100 3.86 -8.09 1.76
C GLU A 100 3.32 -9.50 1.52
N ASP A 101 2.90 -10.21 2.58
CA ASP A 101 2.23 -11.49 2.47
C ASP A 101 0.89 -11.39 1.75
N TYR A 102 0.14 -10.31 2.01
CA TYR A 102 -1.09 -10.02 1.25
C TYR A 102 -0.80 -9.84 -0.23
N VAL A 103 0.22 -9.06 -0.60
CA VAL A 103 0.63 -8.88 -2.00
C VAL A 103 1.03 -10.21 -2.64
N ARG A 104 1.77 -11.06 -1.91
CA ARG A 104 2.18 -12.38 -2.40
C ARG A 104 0.97 -13.28 -2.64
N ALA A 105 0.04 -13.34 -1.69
CA ALA A 105 -1.16 -14.16 -1.78
C ALA A 105 -2.14 -13.66 -2.85
N ALA A 106 -2.19 -12.35 -3.12
CA ALA A 106 -2.95 -11.76 -4.21
C ALA A 106 -2.31 -11.97 -5.60
N GLY A 107 -1.12 -12.57 -5.67
CA GLY A 107 -0.37 -12.72 -6.93
C GLY A 107 0.12 -11.38 -7.51
N ALA A 108 0.16 -10.32 -6.69
CA ALA A 108 0.47 -8.97 -7.11
C ALA A 108 1.97 -8.61 -6.99
N TRP A 109 2.84 -9.58 -6.70
CA TRP A 109 4.26 -9.35 -6.47
C TRP A 109 4.96 -8.63 -7.63
N SER A 110 4.75 -9.08 -8.87
CA SER A 110 5.34 -8.47 -10.07
C SER A 110 4.76 -7.08 -10.39
N LEU A 111 3.57 -6.78 -9.89
CA LEU A 111 2.98 -5.46 -10.01
C LEU A 111 3.55 -4.49 -8.97
N ALA A 112 3.79 -4.98 -7.76
CA ALA A 112 4.37 -4.22 -6.67
C ALA A 112 5.89 -4.06 -6.78
N ASP A 113 6.57 -4.81 -7.65
CA ASP A 113 8.01 -4.70 -7.88
C ASP A 113 8.40 -3.31 -8.45
N PRO A 114 9.26 -2.53 -7.76
CA PRO A 114 9.69 -1.20 -8.20
C PRO A 114 10.50 -1.23 -9.50
N SER A 115 11.15 -2.36 -9.80
CA SER A 115 11.96 -2.60 -11.01
C SER A 115 11.19 -3.20 -12.18
N ALA A 116 9.88 -3.45 -12.01
CA ALA A 116 9.07 -4.12 -13.02
C ALA A 116 9.10 -3.38 -14.37
N PRO A 117 9.33 -4.05 -15.52
CA PRO A 117 9.48 -3.40 -16.83
C PRO A 117 8.30 -2.50 -17.23
N TRP A 118 7.08 -2.84 -16.79
CA TRP A 118 5.90 -2.04 -17.07
C TRP A 118 5.99 -0.61 -16.49
N ARG A 119 6.75 -0.41 -15.40
CA ARG A 119 6.90 0.88 -14.72
C ARG A 119 7.72 1.88 -15.54
N MET A 120 8.62 1.40 -16.39
CA MET A 120 9.59 2.22 -17.13
C MET A 120 9.02 2.86 -18.40
N GLY A 121 7.95 2.28 -18.97
CA GLY A 121 7.32 2.84 -20.17
C GLY A 121 6.67 4.21 -19.92
N PRO A 122 6.40 4.99 -20.98
CA PRO A 122 5.71 6.27 -20.85
C PRO A 122 4.30 6.07 -20.28
N ALA A 123 3.84 6.99 -19.43
CA ALA A 123 2.51 6.94 -18.85
C ALA A 123 1.44 6.78 -19.94
N SER A 124 0.49 5.88 -19.70
CA SER A 124 -0.60 5.65 -20.65
C SER A 124 -1.48 6.89 -20.81
N GLU A 125 -2.14 7.03 -21.96
CA GLU A 125 -3.09 8.11 -22.21
C GLU A 125 -4.18 8.20 -21.13
N ARG A 126 -4.65 7.04 -20.64
CA ARG A 126 -5.62 6.96 -19.55
C ARG A 126 -5.05 7.54 -18.25
N GLN A 127 -3.83 7.16 -17.86
CA GLN A 127 -3.18 7.73 -16.66
C GLN A 127 -3.00 9.23 -16.79
N LEU A 128 -2.50 9.72 -17.94
CA LEU A 128 -2.31 11.14 -18.20
C LEU A 128 -3.64 11.91 -18.16
N LYS A 129 -4.72 11.35 -18.72
CA LYS A 129 -6.07 11.93 -18.66
C LYS A 129 -6.55 12.07 -17.22
N VAL A 130 -6.33 11.05 -16.38
CA VAL A 130 -6.73 11.09 -14.97
C VAL A 130 -5.88 12.09 -14.19
N LEU A 131 -4.56 12.11 -14.38
CA LEU A 131 -3.66 13.08 -13.75
C LEU A 131 -4.09 14.53 -14.06
N ARG A 132 -4.38 14.83 -15.32
CA ARG A 132 -4.91 16.15 -15.74
C ARG A 132 -6.26 16.44 -15.09
N LYS A 133 -7.20 15.50 -15.12
CA LYS A 133 -8.53 15.66 -14.51
C LYS A 133 -8.43 15.95 -13.00
N MET A 134 -7.45 15.35 -12.33
CA MET A 134 -7.25 15.52 -10.88
C MET A 134 -6.29 16.64 -10.51
N GLN A 135 -5.81 17.39 -11.51
CA GLN A 135 -4.87 18.50 -11.37
C GLN A 135 -3.61 18.09 -10.58
N VAL A 136 -3.12 16.87 -10.82
CA VAL A 136 -1.88 16.37 -10.21
C VAL A 136 -0.70 16.85 -11.03
N GLN A 137 0.20 17.59 -10.39
CA GLN A 137 1.44 18.04 -11.02
C GLN A 137 2.37 16.86 -11.28
N HIS A 138 3.00 16.82 -12.46
CA HIS A 138 3.96 15.80 -12.83
C HIS A 138 4.96 16.35 -13.87
N ALA A 139 6.15 15.77 -13.92
CA ALA A 139 7.14 16.14 -14.94
C ALA A 139 6.68 15.76 -16.36
N PRO A 140 7.20 16.43 -17.40
CA PRO A 140 7.10 15.94 -18.77
C PRO A 140 7.73 14.54 -18.88
N GLY A 141 7.13 13.65 -19.69
CA GLY A 141 7.65 12.29 -19.88
C GLY A 141 7.47 11.35 -18.68
N VAL A 142 6.57 11.67 -17.73
CA VAL A 142 6.25 10.81 -16.58
C VAL A 142 6.01 9.36 -17.00
N THR A 143 6.62 8.42 -16.29
CA THR A 143 6.51 6.98 -16.60
C THR A 143 5.20 6.39 -16.07
N LYS A 144 4.83 5.19 -16.53
CA LYS A 144 3.64 4.46 -16.01
C LYS A 144 3.74 4.22 -14.51
N GLY A 145 4.93 3.89 -14.02
CA GLY A 145 5.18 3.68 -12.59
C GLY A 145 4.98 4.96 -11.80
N GLN A 146 5.65 6.04 -12.19
CA GLN A 146 5.50 7.35 -11.54
C GLN A 146 4.05 7.86 -11.58
N ALA A 147 3.37 7.72 -12.72
CA ALA A 147 1.97 8.10 -12.85
C ALA A 147 1.06 7.25 -11.94
N SER A 148 1.34 5.95 -11.82
CA SER A 148 0.62 5.06 -10.89
C SER A 148 0.79 5.51 -9.45
N ASP A 149 2.02 5.83 -9.03
CA ASP A 149 2.34 6.22 -7.67
C ASP A 149 1.69 7.57 -7.30
N LEU A 150 1.73 8.53 -8.22
CA LEU A 150 1.05 9.82 -8.09
C LEU A 150 -0.47 9.66 -7.93
N LEU A 151 -1.07 8.79 -8.74
CA LEU A 151 -2.50 8.50 -8.66
C LEU A 151 -2.87 7.80 -7.35
N ALA A 152 -2.06 6.85 -6.88
CA ALA A 152 -2.26 6.19 -5.59
C ALA A 152 -2.32 7.21 -4.44
N LYS A 153 -1.32 8.11 -4.35
CA LYS A 153 -1.34 9.22 -3.37
C LYS A 153 -2.59 10.08 -3.52
N ARG A 154 -2.94 10.46 -4.76
CA ARG A 154 -4.07 11.36 -5.02
C ARG A 154 -5.41 10.75 -4.59
N PHE A 155 -5.61 9.45 -4.81
CA PHE A 155 -6.82 8.75 -4.41
C PHE A 155 -6.99 8.66 -2.89
N MET A 156 -5.90 8.55 -2.13
CA MET A 156 -5.94 8.49 -0.67
C MET A 156 -6.26 9.83 0.00
N LYS A 157 -6.08 10.96 -0.69
CA LYS A 157 -6.45 12.29 -0.19
C LYS A 157 -7.94 12.62 -0.32
N HIS A 158 -8.68 11.82 -1.08
CA HIS A 158 -10.09 12.05 -1.43
C HIS A 158 -11.02 10.92 -0.97
N ARG A 159 -10.59 10.16 0.05
CA ARG A 159 -11.38 9.11 0.69
C ARG A 159 -11.73 9.49 2.12
#